data_AF-A0A1G3QIX2-F1
#
_entry.id   AF-A0A1G3QIX2-F1
#
_cell.length_a   1.000
_cell.length_b   1.000
_cell.length_c   1.000
_cell.angle_alpha   90.00
_cell.angle_beta   90.00
_cell.angle_gamma   90.00
#
_symmetry.space_group_name_H-M   'P 1'
#
loop_
_entity.id
_entity.type
_entity.pdbx_description
1 polymer ?
#
loop_
_entity_poly.entity_id
_entity_poly.type
_entity_poly.pdbx_seq_one_letter_code
_entity_poly.pdbx_strand_id
1 'polypeptide(L)'
;MRRLFPIPILFLALYVAGCNLFQKAEIVRIQNQRSSANKYAAGDWMERRDAVREIVNYLGKEKNDLIIGTLMVAAHDLHTAGRIEAVKGLTKISPERSIPVIKKMASEDREGNVRWYALKSLQTFNDPSTAGIYVKGLESEDWLIREESIRGILALDEKTIRAGLIPSIIKALNDPSSSVVITALKSITIKDARLYQVIADKFNSYADHQFSLLEASLHALEGYRLDAKTREKVINLLVHNSNVIRVLALRVLKQEKKSKVPEK
;
A
#
# COMPACT_ATOMS: atom_id res chain seq x y z
N MET A 1 -68.69 6.61 4.14
CA MET A 1 -68.10 6.80 2.79
C MET A 1 -66.67 7.30 2.96
N ARG A 2 -65.68 6.57 2.41
CA ARG A 2 -64.24 6.84 2.58
C ARG A 2 -63.83 8.11 1.81
N ARG A 3 -63.12 9.02 2.46
CA ARG A 3 -62.47 10.19 1.83
C ARG A 3 -61.21 9.72 1.09
N LEU A 4 -61.17 9.94 -0.23
CA LEU A 4 -59.98 9.78 -1.05
C LEU A 4 -59.11 11.05 -0.89
N PHE A 5 -57.91 10.90 -0.32
CA PHE A 5 -56.89 11.96 -0.29
C PHE A 5 -56.18 12.01 -1.65
N PRO A 6 -56.04 13.18 -2.31
CA PRO A 6 -55.24 13.31 -3.52
C PRO A 6 -53.83 13.74 -3.14
N ILE A 7 -52.85 12.84 -3.27
CA ILE A 7 -51.41 13.15 -3.25
C ILE A 7 -50.75 12.20 -4.27
N PRO A 8 -49.83 12.64 -5.16
CA PRO A 8 -49.61 13.99 -5.71
C PRO A 8 -49.12 14.02 -7.20
N ILE A 9 -49.65 14.93 -8.03
CA ILE A 9 -49.10 15.22 -9.37
C ILE A 9 -47.72 15.90 -9.28
N LEU A 10 -47.39 16.52 -8.13
CA LEU A 10 -46.12 17.21 -7.88
C LEU A 10 -44.91 16.27 -7.82
N PHE A 11 -45.07 15.02 -7.34
CA PHE A 11 -43.96 14.07 -7.29
C PHE A 11 -43.61 13.54 -8.69
N LEU A 12 -44.59 13.39 -9.59
CA LEU A 12 -44.35 12.91 -10.95
C LEU A 12 -43.54 13.91 -11.79
N ALA A 13 -43.84 15.21 -11.66
CA ALA A 13 -43.12 16.27 -12.37
C ALA A 13 -41.67 16.43 -11.88
N LEU A 14 -41.43 16.34 -10.57
CA LEU A 14 -40.08 16.33 -9.99
C LEU A 14 -39.29 15.08 -10.40
N TYR A 15 -39.95 13.93 -10.54
CA TYR A 15 -39.32 12.69 -10.98
C TYR A 15 -38.88 12.76 -12.45
N VAL A 16 -39.73 13.28 -13.35
CA VAL A 16 -39.41 13.42 -14.78
C VAL A 16 -38.33 14.49 -15.03
N ALA A 17 -38.40 15.62 -14.32
CA ALA A 17 -37.35 16.65 -14.38
C ALA A 17 -36.00 16.14 -13.85
N GLY A 18 -36.04 15.36 -12.75
CA GLY A 18 -34.87 14.67 -12.21
C GLY A 18 -34.25 13.71 -13.22
N CYS A 19 -35.04 12.82 -13.83
CA CYS A 19 -34.57 11.86 -14.83
C CYS A 19 -33.92 12.53 -16.05
N ASN A 20 -34.47 13.64 -16.55
CA ASN A 20 -33.90 14.38 -17.68
C ASN A 20 -32.56 15.06 -17.33
N LEU A 21 -32.41 15.60 -16.13
CA LEU A 21 -31.15 16.18 -15.66
C LEU A 21 -30.07 15.10 -15.50
N PHE A 22 -30.42 13.95 -14.92
CA PHE A 22 -29.49 12.81 -14.80
C PHE A 22 -29.04 12.29 -16.18
N GLN A 23 -29.94 12.19 -17.16
CA GLN A 23 -29.58 11.78 -18.52
C GLN A 23 -28.63 12.78 -19.20
N LYS A 24 -28.86 14.09 -19.05
CA LYS A 24 -27.95 15.12 -19.61
C LYS A 24 -26.57 15.08 -18.96
N ALA A 25 -26.49 14.95 -17.63
CA ALA A 25 -25.23 14.85 -16.91
C ALA A 25 -24.43 13.61 -17.36
N GLU A 26 -25.12 12.48 -17.56
CA GLU A 26 -24.50 11.24 -18.02
C GLU A 26 -23.94 11.35 -19.45
N ILE A 27 -24.65 12.01 -20.36
CA ILE A 27 -24.17 12.27 -21.72
C ILE A 27 -22.89 13.12 -21.71
N VAL A 28 -22.88 14.21 -20.93
CA VAL A 28 -21.70 15.09 -20.80
C VAL A 28 -20.52 14.32 -20.22
N ARG A 29 -20.75 13.50 -19.19
CA ARG A 29 -19.72 12.65 -18.59
C ARG A 29 -19.09 11.71 -19.63
N ILE A 30 -19.91 11.00 -20.43
CA ILE A 30 -19.42 10.10 -21.49
C ILE A 30 -18.68 10.86 -22.59
N GLN A 31 -19.16 12.05 -22.95
CA GLN A 31 -18.46 12.91 -23.91
C GLN A 31 -17.08 13.32 -23.39
N ASN A 32 -16.96 13.67 -22.10
CA ASN A 32 -15.69 14.00 -21.48
C ASN A 32 -14.73 12.81 -21.39
N GLN A 33 -15.26 11.59 -21.15
CA GLN A 33 -14.46 10.36 -21.27
C GLN A 33 -13.85 10.22 -22.67
N ARG A 34 -14.67 10.37 -23.72
CA ARG A 34 -14.24 10.27 -25.13
C ARG A 34 -13.23 11.37 -25.49
N SER A 35 -13.48 12.59 -25.04
CA SER A 35 -12.57 13.72 -25.25
C SER A 35 -11.20 13.45 -24.63
N SER A 36 -11.16 12.94 -23.39
CA SER A 36 -9.92 12.57 -22.71
C SER A 36 -9.20 11.44 -23.44
N ALA A 37 -9.91 10.39 -23.85
CA ALA A 37 -9.32 9.29 -24.60
C ALA A 37 -8.73 9.74 -25.96
N ASN A 38 -9.42 10.63 -26.67
CA ASN A 38 -8.92 11.23 -27.92
C ASN A 38 -7.68 12.09 -27.68
N LYS A 39 -7.66 12.89 -26.61
CA LYS A 39 -6.49 13.66 -26.20
C LYS A 39 -5.29 12.75 -25.90
N TYR A 40 -5.52 11.61 -25.25
CA TYR A 40 -4.47 10.63 -25.04
C TYR A 40 -3.94 10.04 -26.36
N ALA A 41 -4.81 9.76 -27.34
CA ALA A 41 -4.40 9.17 -28.60
C ALA A 41 -3.58 10.12 -29.50
N ALA A 42 -3.87 11.42 -29.46
CA ALA A 42 -3.28 12.40 -30.37
C ALA A 42 -2.21 13.31 -29.72
N GLY A 43 -2.14 13.35 -28.40
CA GLY A 43 -1.36 14.34 -27.67
C GLY A 43 0.11 13.99 -27.46
N ASP A 44 0.87 15.03 -27.09
CA ASP A 44 2.24 14.86 -26.59
C ASP A 44 2.27 14.18 -25.20
N TRP A 45 3.45 13.88 -24.66
CA TRP A 45 3.54 13.14 -23.39
C TRP A 45 2.88 13.85 -22.20
N MET A 46 2.82 15.19 -22.20
CA MET A 46 2.18 15.98 -21.15
C MET A 46 0.67 15.90 -21.29
N GLU A 47 0.18 16.06 -22.52
CA GLU A 47 -1.24 15.94 -22.84
C GLU A 47 -1.76 14.53 -22.58
N ARG A 48 -0.98 13.48 -22.90
CA ARG A 48 -1.29 12.09 -22.58
C ARG A 48 -1.35 11.85 -21.08
N ARG A 49 -0.34 12.31 -20.33
CA ARG A 49 -0.34 12.21 -18.86
C ARG A 49 -1.58 12.88 -18.27
N ASP A 50 -1.91 14.08 -18.72
CA ASP A 50 -3.02 14.86 -18.20
C ASP A 50 -4.37 14.21 -18.56
N ALA A 51 -4.50 13.68 -19.79
CA ALA A 51 -5.66 12.91 -20.21
C ALA A 51 -5.87 11.65 -19.35
N VAL A 52 -4.81 10.90 -19.05
CA VAL A 52 -4.84 9.71 -18.19
C VAL A 52 -5.24 10.06 -16.76
N ARG A 53 -4.77 11.19 -16.24
CA ARG A 53 -5.16 11.68 -14.92
C ARG A 53 -6.62 12.11 -14.88
N GLU A 54 -7.08 12.80 -15.91
CA GLU A 54 -8.41 13.38 -16.00
C GLU A 54 -9.50 12.33 -16.23
N ILE A 55 -9.25 11.34 -17.10
CA ILE A 55 -10.26 10.37 -17.53
C ILE A 55 -10.88 9.58 -16.36
N VAL A 56 -10.11 9.39 -15.29
CA VAL A 56 -10.54 8.72 -14.05
C VAL A 56 -11.64 9.49 -13.31
N ASN A 57 -11.69 10.82 -13.46
CA ASN A 57 -12.72 11.66 -12.83
C ASN A 57 -14.09 11.50 -13.48
N TYR A 58 -14.14 10.90 -14.68
CA TYR A 58 -15.38 10.64 -15.39
C TYR A 58 -15.89 9.22 -15.18
N LEU A 59 -15.53 8.55 -14.08
CA LEU A 59 -16.04 7.21 -13.75
C LEU A 59 -17.56 7.25 -13.52
N GLY A 60 -18.29 6.34 -14.18
CA GLY A 60 -19.73 6.19 -14.04
C GLY A 60 -20.13 4.89 -13.36
N LYS A 61 -21.43 4.73 -13.06
CA LYS A 61 -21.97 3.48 -12.50
C LYS A 61 -21.83 2.28 -13.44
N GLU A 62 -21.88 2.51 -14.75
CA GLU A 62 -21.81 1.47 -15.79
C GLU A 62 -20.90 1.90 -16.95
N LYS A 63 -20.34 0.93 -17.69
CA LYS A 63 -19.58 1.10 -18.95
C LYS A 63 -18.30 1.95 -18.84
N ASN A 64 -17.41 1.57 -17.93
CA ASN A 64 -16.09 2.19 -17.80
C ASN A 64 -15.02 1.56 -18.71
N ASP A 65 -15.42 0.77 -19.72
CA ASP A 65 -14.49 0.05 -20.60
C ASP A 65 -13.56 0.99 -21.37
N LEU A 66 -14.04 2.18 -21.78
CA LEU A 66 -13.17 3.18 -22.42
C LEU A 66 -12.10 3.71 -21.46
N ILE A 67 -12.47 3.97 -20.20
CA ILE A 67 -11.53 4.39 -19.17
C ILE A 67 -10.49 3.30 -18.96
N ILE A 68 -10.95 2.07 -18.68
CA ILE A 68 -10.07 0.92 -18.43
C ILE A 68 -9.16 0.67 -19.63
N GLY A 69 -9.70 0.65 -20.85
CA GLY A 69 -8.93 0.47 -22.06
C GLY A 69 -7.87 1.56 -22.26
N THR A 70 -8.22 2.83 -22.03
CA THR A 70 -7.26 3.95 -22.11
C THR A 70 -6.14 3.78 -21.08
N LEU A 71 -6.48 3.41 -19.84
CA LEU A 71 -5.49 3.16 -18.78
C LEU A 71 -4.60 1.95 -19.08
N MET A 72 -5.14 0.88 -19.68
CA MET A 72 -4.35 -0.28 -20.10
C MET A 72 -3.37 0.08 -21.22
N VAL A 73 -3.76 0.93 -22.17
CA VAL A 73 -2.82 1.44 -23.18
C VAL A 73 -1.77 2.34 -22.54
N ALA A 74 -2.17 3.22 -21.61
CA ALA A 74 -1.26 4.11 -20.89
C ALA A 74 -0.26 3.40 -19.98
N ALA A 75 -0.58 2.19 -19.50
CA ALA A 75 0.36 1.34 -18.78
C ALA A 75 1.59 0.95 -19.62
N HIS A 76 1.50 1.11 -20.95
CA HIS A 76 2.58 0.90 -21.91
C HIS A 76 3.07 2.19 -22.57
N ASP A 77 2.76 3.37 -22.02
CA ASP A 77 3.22 4.65 -22.56
C ASP A 77 4.76 4.71 -22.61
N LEU A 78 5.29 5.26 -23.71
CA LEU A 78 6.72 5.48 -23.88
C LEU A 78 7.30 6.33 -22.74
N HIS A 79 6.53 7.30 -22.26
CA HIS A 79 6.94 8.21 -21.21
C HIS A 79 6.56 7.69 -19.82
N THR A 80 7.52 7.75 -18.89
CA THR A 80 7.40 7.29 -17.51
C THR A 80 6.19 7.89 -16.78
N ALA A 81 5.91 9.18 -17.01
CA ALA A 81 4.77 9.86 -16.38
C ALA A 81 3.41 9.28 -16.80
N GLY A 82 3.26 8.87 -18.08
CA GLY A 82 2.02 8.23 -18.56
C GLY A 82 1.78 6.89 -17.86
N ARG A 83 2.84 6.07 -17.76
CA ARG A 83 2.78 4.77 -17.06
C ARG A 83 2.46 4.90 -15.57
N ILE A 84 3.03 5.90 -14.89
CA ILE A 84 2.74 6.16 -13.46
C ILE A 84 1.27 6.57 -13.27
N GLU A 85 0.74 7.48 -14.08
CA GLU A 85 -0.67 7.88 -13.96
C GLU A 85 -1.62 6.73 -14.34
N ALA A 86 -1.22 5.87 -15.28
CA ALA A 86 -1.95 4.66 -15.61
C ALA A 86 -2.07 3.72 -14.41
N VAL A 87 -0.95 3.43 -13.73
CA VAL A 87 -0.94 2.62 -12.50
C VAL A 87 -1.88 3.22 -11.45
N LYS A 88 -1.75 4.53 -11.17
CA LYS A 88 -2.62 5.21 -10.19
C LYS A 88 -4.11 5.13 -10.56
N GLY A 89 -4.44 5.27 -11.85
CA GLY A 89 -5.82 5.18 -12.34
C GLY A 89 -6.38 3.77 -12.24
N LEU A 90 -5.62 2.77 -12.69
CA LEU A 90 -5.97 1.35 -12.65
C LEU A 90 -6.27 0.89 -11.21
N THR A 91 -5.44 1.30 -10.25
CA THR A 91 -5.62 1.02 -8.82
C THR A 91 -6.95 1.54 -8.25
N LYS A 92 -7.46 2.66 -8.76
CA LYS A 92 -8.72 3.26 -8.27
C LYS A 92 -9.98 2.59 -8.82
N ILE A 93 -9.92 2.02 -10.02
CA ILE A 93 -11.14 1.77 -10.83
C ILE A 93 -11.53 0.30 -10.88
N SER A 94 -10.58 -0.62 -11.01
CA SER A 94 -10.91 -2.04 -11.18
C SER A 94 -9.76 -2.93 -10.73
N PRO A 95 -9.76 -3.38 -9.47
CA PRO A 95 -8.71 -4.26 -8.95
C PRO A 95 -8.50 -5.50 -9.84
N GLU A 96 -9.58 -6.24 -10.15
CA GLU A 96 -9.48 -7.52 -10.84
C GLU A 96 -8.84 -7.44 -12.23
N ARG A 97 -9.26 -6.47 -13.06
CA ARG A 97 -8.70 -6.29 -14.42
C ARG A 97 -7.30 -5.67 -14.41
N SER A 98 -6.97 -4.91 -13.36
CA SER A 98 -5.72 -4.17 -13.26
C SER A 98 -4.56 -4.97 -12.70
N ILE A 99 -4.85 -5.95 -11.82
CA ILE A 99 -3.84 -6.73 -11.12
C ILE A 99 -2.79 -7.34 -12.07
N PRO A 100 -3.14 -8.03 -13.18
CA PRO A 100 -2.13 -8.61 -14.07
C PRO A 100 -1.17 -7.58 -14.67
N VAL A 101 -1.69 -6.43 -15.10
CA VAL A 101 -0.89 -5.35 -15.68
C VAL A 101 0.02 -4.73 -14.62
N ILE A 102 -0.52 -4.41 -13.44
CA ILE A 102 0.25 -3.82 -12.34
C ILE A 102 1.33 -4.80 -11.84
N LYS A 103 1.04 -6.10 -11.77
CA LYS A 103 2.03 -7.15 -11.44
C LYS A 103 3.20 -7.16 -12.42
N LYS A 104 2.89 -7.09 -13.72
CA LYS A 104 3.91 -7.01 -14.78
C LYS A 104 4.75 -5.76 -14.62
N MET A 105 4.13 -4.59 -14.45
CA MET A 105 4.85 -3.32 -14.26
C MET A 105 5.74 -3.33 -13.02
N ALA A 106 5.27 -3.87 -11.89
CA ALA A 106 6.07 -4.01 -10.68
C ALA A 106 7.33 -4.89 -10.89
N SER A 107 7.22 -5.91 -11.74
CA SER A 107 8.26 -6.93 -11.94
C SER A 107 9.25 -6.63 -13.06
N GLU A 108 8.81 -5.89 -14.08
CA GLU A 108 9.48 -5.81 -15.39
C GLU A 108 9.66 -4.38 -15.92
N ASP A 109 9.03 -3.35 -15.33
CA ASP A 109 9.22 -1.99 -15.85
C ASP A 109 10.68 -1.55 -15.69
N ARG A 110 11.23 -0.97 -16.76
CA ARG A 110 12.61 -0.48 -16.80
C ARG A 110 12.85 0.66 -15.81
N GLU A 111 11.83 1.46 -15.52
CA GLU A 111 11.94 2.63 -14.65
C GLU A 111 11.60 2.27 -13.19
N GLY A 112 12.55 2.49 -12.28
CA GLY A 112 12.38 2.24 -10.85
C GLY A 112 11.15 2.94 -10.27
N ASN A 113 10.90 4.20 -10.65
CA ASN A 113 9.72 4.93 -10.21
C ASN A 113 8.40 4.22 -10.59
N VAL A 114 8.31 3.65 -11.78
CA VAL A 114 7.10 2.91 -12.20
C VAL A 114 6.95 1.64 -11.37
N ARG A 115 8.04 0.89 -11.19
CA ARG A 115 8.04 -0.31 -10.34
C ARG A 115 7.59 0.03 -8.92
N TRP A 116 8.09 1.12 -8.34
CA TRP A 116 7.72 1.58 -7.00
C TRP A 116 6.21 1.88 -6.90
N TYR A 117 5.64 2.65 -7.83
CA TYR A 117 4.20 2.94 -7.85
C TYR A 117 3.36 1.68 -8.06
N ALA A 118 3.84 0.72 -8.85
CA ALA A 118 3.17 -0.54 -9.08
C ALA A 118 3.19 -1.43 -7.83
N LEU A 119 4.33 -1.57 -7.14
CA LEU A 119 4.44 -2.29 -5.85
C LEU A 119 3.51 -1.67 -4.80
N LYS A 120 3.52 -0.34 -4.69
CA LYS A 120 2.61 0.38 -3.80
C LYS A 120 1.15 0.14 -4.11
N SER A 121 0.80 0.04 -5.39
CA SER A 121 -0.56 -0.25 -5.83
C SER A 121 -0.98 -1.67 -5.48
N LEU A 122 -0.09 -2.66 -5.64
CA LEU A 122 -0.37 -4.05 -5.30
C LEU A 122 -0.72 -4.24 -3.80
N GLN A 123 -0.18 -3.41 -2.91
CA GLN A 123 -0.53 -3.44 -1.48
C GLN A 123 -2.03 -3.22 -1.25
N THR A 124 -2.65 -2.35 -2.04
CA THR A 124 -4.08 -2.01 -1.89
C THR A 124 -5.01 -3.18 -2.22
N PHE A 125 -4.54 -4.16 -2.98
CA PHE A 125 -5.33 -5.32 -3.38
C PHE A 125 -5.24 -6.48 -2.39
N ASN A 126 -4.22 -6.49 -1.51
CA ASN A 126 -3.97 -7.57 -0.56
C ASN A 126 -4.06 -8.98 -1.19
N ASP A 127 -3.53 -9.13 -2.41
CA ASP A 127 -3.58 -10.37 -3.18
C ASP A 127 -2.36 -11.25 -2.84
N PRO A 128 -2.54 -12.42 -2.20
CA PRO A 128 -1.44 -13.31 -1.83
C PRO A 128 -0.53 -13.72 -3.00
N SER A 129 -1.06 -13.77 -4.22
CA SER A 129 -0.26 -14.12 -5.41
C SER A 129 0.73 -13.03 -5.83
N THR A 130 0.74 -11.88 -5.16
CA THR A 130 1.79 -10.84 -5.31
C THR A 130 3.04 -11.13 -4.48
N ALA A 131 3.02 -12.12 -3.58
CA ALA A 131 4.13 -12.42 -2.68
C ALA A 131 5.49 -12.59 -3.41
N GLY A 132 5.50 -13.36 -4.51
CA GLY A 132 6.73 -13.58 -5.30
C GLY A 132 7.30 -12.31 -5.92
N ILE A 133 6.45 -11.33 -6.24
CA ILE A 133 6.87 -10.03 -6.81
C ILE A 133 7.59 -9.21 -5.74
N TYR A 134 7.03 -9.15 -4.53
CA TYR A 134 7.69 -8.44 -3.43
C TYR A 134 9.01 -9.09 -3.05
N VAL A 135 9.05 -10.44 -2.98
CA VAL A 135 10.30 -11.19 -2.71
C VAL A 135 11.36 -10.87 -3.75
N LYS A 136 11.01 -10.88 -5.05
CA LYS A 136 11.94 -10.46 -6.11
C LYS A 136 12.39 -9.01 -5.95
N GLY A 137 11.50 -8.10 -5.55
CA GLY A 137 11.85 -6.69 -5.35
C GLY A 137 12.81 -6.46 -4.18
N LEU A 138 12.88 -7.35 -3.18
CA LEU A 138 13.93 -7.32 -2.14
C LEU A 138 15.34 -7.59 -2.70
N GLU A 139 15.46 -8.09 -3.93
CA GLU A 139 16.74 -8.29 -4.63
C GLU A 139 17.17 -7.06 -5.43
N SER A 140 16.38 -5.98 -5.44
CA SER A 140 16.68 -4.80 -6.24
C SER A 140 17.89 -4.03 -5.70
N GLU A 141 18.72 -3.51 -6.60
CA GLU A 141 19.80 -2.57 -6.24
C GLU A 141 19.25 -1.25 -5.66
N ASP A 142 18.05 -0.86 -6.09
CA ASP A 142 17.36 0.34 -5.62
C ASP A 142 16.69 0.08 -4.25
N TRP A 143 17.17 0.79 -3.22
CA TRP A 143 16.65 0.64 -1.86
C TRP A 143 15.18 1.07 -1.73
N LEU A 144 14.68 1.98 -2.58
CA LEU A 144 13.26 2.36 -2.58
C LEU A 144 12.37 1.20 -3.00
N ILE A 145 12.83 0.38 -3.95
CA ILE A 145 12.13 -0.83 -4.38
C ILE A 145 12.15 -1.87 -3.26
N ARG A 146 13.29 -2.08 -2.60
CA ARG A 146 13.39 -3.02 -1.47
C ARG A 146 12.49 -2.58 -0.31
N GLU A 147 12.45 -1.29 0.00
CA GLU A 147 11.59 -0.73 1.04
C GLU A 147 10.10 -0.96 0.73
N GLU A 148 9.68 -0.66 -0.50
CA GLU A 148 8.29 -0.86 -0.90
C GLU A 148 7.91 -2.34 -0.96
N SER A 149 8.87 -3.20 -1.31
CA SER A 149 8.70 -4.65 -1.27
C SER A 149 8.47 -5.20 0.14
N ILE A 150 9.25 -4.77 1.14
CA ILE A 150 9.03 -5.24 2.52
C ILE A 150 7.71 -4.71 3.08
N ARG A 151 7.32 -3.48 2.73
CA ARG A 151 5.98 -2.96 3.04
C ARG A 151 4.88 -3.83 2.41
N GLY A 152 5.08 -4.25 1.17
CA GLY A 152 4.26 -5.22 0.45
C GLY A 152 4.08 -6.53 1.18
N ILE A 153 5.19 -7.19 1.54
CA ILE A 153 5.21 -8.46 2.27
C ILE A 153 4.45 -8.35 3.59
N LEU A 154 4.68 -7.28 4.35
CA LEU A 154 4.09 -7.08 5.68
C LEU A 154 2.62 -6.60 5.64
N ALA A 155 2.13 -6.22 4.46
CA ALA A 155 0.71 -5.93 4.23
C ALA A 155 -0.12 -7.18 3.88
N LEU A 156 0.53 -8.30 3.52
CA LEU A 156 -0.15 -9.56 3.24
C LEU A 156 -0.73 -10.18 4.51
N ASP A 157 -1.72 -11.06 4.35
CA ASP A 157 -2.33 -11.76 5.47
C ASP A 157 -1.32 -12.68 6.20
N GLU A 158 -1.55 -12.90 7.49
CA GLU A 158 -0.64 -13.65 8.36
C GLU A 158 -0.43 -15.10 7.87
N LYS A 159 -1.44 -15.74 7.28
CA LYS A 159 -1.31 -17.11 6.76
C LYS A 159 -0.31 -17.13 5.59
N THR A 160 -0.41 -16.17 4.67
CA THR A 160 0.55 -16.01 3.57
C THR A 160 1.96 -15.75 4.08
N ILE A 161 2.12 -14.86 5.07
CA ILE A 161 3.45 -14.58 5.64
C ILE A 161 4.05 -15.83 6.29
N ARG A 162 3.28 -16.53 7.13
CA ARG A 162 3.75 -17.73 7.84
C ARG A 162 4.05 -18.91 6.92
N ALA A 163 3.38 -18.99 5.78
CA ALA A 163 3.59 -20.06 4.80
C ALA A 163 5.02 -20.06 4.21
N GLY A 164 5.72 -18.92 4.18
CA GLY A 164 7.08 -18.91 3.66
C GLY A 164 7.81 -17.56 3.55
N LEU A 165 7.25 -16.45 4.05
CA LEU A 165 7.86 -15.12 3.86
C LEU A 165 8.75 -14.66 5.02
N ILE A 166 8.83 -15.44 6.11
CA ILE A 166 9.71 -15.13 7.25
C ILE A 166 11.17 -14.93 6.84
N PRO A 167 11.79 -15.79 5.98
CA PRO A 167 13.17 -15.57 5.52
C PRO A 167 13.33 -14.23 4.77
N SER A 168 12.34 -13.83 3.98
CA SER A 168 12.34 -12.56 3.25
C SER A 168 12.25 -11.36 4.18
N ILE A 169 11.47 -11.46 5.27
CA ILE A 169 11.41 -10.43 6.31
C ILE A 169 12.77 -10.34 7.04
N ILE A 170 13.39 -11.48 7.37
CA ILE A 170 14.73 -11.51 7.97
C ILE A 170 15.77 -10.86 7.05
N LYS A 171 15.68 -11.11 5.74
CA LYS A 171 16.54 -10.44 4.75
C LYS A 171 16.38 -8.92 4.83
N ALA A 172 15.15 -8.41 4.86
CA ALA A 172 14.90 -6.97 4.97
C ALA A 172 15.37 -6.37 6.32
N LEU A 173 15.31 -7.13 7.42
CA LEU A 173 15.89 -6.72 8.71
C LEU A 173 17.43 -6.62 8.66
N ASN A 174 18.08 -7.31 7.73
CA ASN A 174 19.52 -7.28 7.51
C ASN A 174 19.93 -6.44 6.28
N ASP A 175 19.02 -5.62 5.76
CA ASP A 175 19.30 -4.76 4.62
C ASP A 175 20.39 -3.72 4.94
N PRO A 176 21.29 -3.39 3.99
CA PRO A 176 22.28 -2.33 4.18
C PRO A 176 21.64 -0.93 4.32
N SER A 177 20.44 -0.72 3.77
CA SER A 177 19.71 0.54 3.91
C SER A 177 18.94 0.58 5.23
N SER A 178 19.27 1.55 6.07
CA SER A 178 18.52 1.78 7.33
C SER A 178 17.04 2.06 7.08
N SER A 179 16.66 2.66 5.94
CA SER A 179 15.25 2.89 5.60
C SER A 179 14.48 1.57 5.46
N VAL A 180 15.06 0.57 4.79
CA VAL A 180 14.46 -0.75 4.63
C VAL A 180 14.33 -1.45 5.99
N VAL A 181 15.38 -1.41 6.80
CA VAL A 181 15.39 -1.99 8.15
C VAL A 181 14.32 -1.34 9.04
N ILE A 182 14.25 0.00 9.07
CA ILE A 182 13.26 0.75 9.85
C ILE A 182 11.84 0.42 9.38
N THR A 183 11.60 0.40 8.07
CA THR A 183 10.28 0.07 7.51
C THR A 183 9.87 -1.36 7.86
N ALA A 184 10.80 -2.33 7.81
CA ALA A 184 10.56 -3.69 8.26
C ALA A 184 10.16 -3.73 9.74
N LEU A 185 10.99 -3.16 10.62
CA LEU A 185 10.76 -3.15 12.07
C LEU A 185 9.43 -2.48 12.44
N LYS A 186 9.09 -1.33 11.82
CA LYS A 186 7.84 -0.61 12.09
C LYS A 186 6.59 -1.35 11.60
N SER A 187 6.72 -2.22 10.60
CA SER A 187 5.57 -2.84 9.92
C SER A 187 5.37 -4.32 10.31
N ILE A 188 6.29 -4.93 11.06
CA ILE A 188 6.13 -6.31 11.54
C ILE A 188 4.98 -6.39 12.55
N THR A 189 3.89 -7.03 12.16
CA THR A 189 2.72 -7.29 13.02
C THR A 189 2.73 -8.71 13.58
N ILE A 190 3.28 -9.66 12.83
CA ILE A 190 3.33 -11.07 13.21
C ILE A 190 4.38 -11.33 14.31
N LYS A 191 4.10 -12.31 15.16
CA LYS A 191 5.04 -12.81 16.17
C LYS A 191 5.56 -14.19 15.78
N ASP A 192 6.87 -14.30 15.61
CA ASP A 192 7.60 -15.51 15.21
C ASP A 192 8.96 -15.52 15.92
N ALA A 193 9.35 -16.65 16.51
CA ALA A 193 10.59 -16.76 17.29
C ALA A 193 11.83 -16.41 16.45
N ARG A 194 11.85 -16.75 15.15
CA ARG A 194 12.99 -16.43 14.27
C ARG A 194 13.11 -14.93 14.04
N LEU A 195 11.98 -14.22 13.91
CA LEU A 195 11.97 -12.77 13.82
C LEU A 195 12.43 -12.14 15.13
N TYR A 196 11.97 -12.67 16.28
CA TYR A 196 12.41 -12.20 17.59
C TYR A 196 13.93 -12.21 17.72
N GLN A 197 14.59 -13.33 17.42
CA GLN A 197 16.04 -13.44 17.56
C GLN A 197 16.77 -12.35 16.76
N VAL A 198 16.40 -12.15 15.50
CA VAL A 198 17.02 -11.12 14.64
C VAL A 198 16.73 -9.71 15.15
N ILE A 199 15.48 -9.42 15.57
CA ILE A 199 15.10 -8.11 16.10
C ILE A 199 15.88 -7.81 17.39
N ALA A 200 15.97 -8.78 18.29
CA ALA A 200 16.67 -8.67 19.57
C ALA A 200 18.18 -8.46 19.39
N ASP A 201 18.82 -9.25 18.53
CA ASP A 201 20.26 -9.11 18.23
C ASP A 201 20.60 -7.71 17.69
N LYS A 202 19.81 -7.24 16.73
CA LYS A 202 19.97 -5.89 16.17
C LYS A 202 19.68 -4.80 17.20
N PHE A 203 18.59 -4.92 17.93
CA PHE A 203 18.27 -3.97 19.00
C PHE A 203 19.40 -3.87 20.02
N ASN A 204 19.99 -5.00 20.40
CA ASN A 204 21.11 -5.06 21.33
C ASN A 204 22.40 -4.45 20.78
N SER A 205 22.64 -4.49 19.46
CA SER A 205 23.82 -3.89 18.83
C SER A 205 23.73 -2.37 18.62
N TYR A 206 22.53 -1.79 18.60
CA TYR A 206 22.38 -0.35 18.39
C TYR A 206 22.89 0.50 19.55
N ALA A 207 23.59 1.58 19.24
CA ALA A 207 23.98 2.60 20.23
C ALA A 207 22.79 3.50 20.60
N ASP A 208 22.84 4.11 21.79
CA ASP A 208 21.76 4.97 22.32
C ASP A 208 21.42 6.16 21.41
N HIS A 209 22.40 6.67 20.64
CA HIS A 209 22.18 7.77 19.71
C HIS A 209 21.45 7.35 18.42
N GLN A 210 21.25 6.06 18.14
CA GLN A 210 20.55 5.56 16.95
C GLN A 210 19.03 5.57 17.14
N PHE A 211 18.49 6.75 17.43
CA PHE A 211 17.11 6.96 17.85
C PHE A 211 16.06 6.26 16.97
N SER A 212 16.09 6.45 15.64
CA SER A 212 15.08 5.90 14.74
C SER A 212 15.09 4.36 14.70
N LEU A 213 16.26 3.74 14.85
CA LEU A 213 16.42 2.28 14.88
C LEU A 213 15.95 1.72 16.23
N LEU A 214 16.29 2.38 17.34
CA LEU A 214 15.78 2.01 18.66
C LEU A 214 14.25 2.12 18.73
N GLU A 215 13.68 3.22 18.25
CA GLU A 215 12.22 3.41 18.17
C GLU A 215 11.55 2.29 17.38
N ALA A 216 12.05 2.02 16.17
CA ALA A 216 11.50 0.97 15.31
C ALA A 216 11.63 -0.42 15.93
N SER A 217 12.78 -0.75 16.53
CA SER A 217 12.99 -2.02 17.23
C SER A 217 12.09 -2.18 18.44
N LEU A 218 11.88 -1.13 19.24
CA LEU A 218 10.98 -1.19 20.39
C LEU A 218 9.53 -1.48 19.95
N HIS A 219 9.08 -0.86 18.85
CA HIS A 219 7.78 -1.21 18.25
C HIS A 219 7.73 -2.69 17.83
N ALA A 220 8.76 -3.20 17.17
CA ALA A 220 8.82 -4.59 16.73
C ALA A 220 8.84 -5.59 17.91
N LEU A 221 9.49 -5.23 19.01
CA LEU A 221 9.60 -6.03 20.24
C LEU A 221 8.29 -6.08 21.05
N GLU A 222 7.33 -5.19 20.81
CA GLU A 222 6.03 -5.21 21.49
C GLU A 222 5.37 -6.60 21.35
N GLY A 223 4.89 -7.17 22.45
CA GLY A 223 4.20 -8.46 22.43
C GLY A 223 5.09 -9.71 22.39
N TYR A 224 6.41 -9.57 22.36
CA TYR A 224 7.33 -10.68 22.62
C TYR A 224 7.61 -10.86 24.12
N ARG A 225 7.99 -12.08 24.51
CA ARG A 225 8.69 -12.32 25.76
C ARG A 225 10.18 -12.04 25.54
N LEU A 226 10.79 -11.25 26.41
CA LEU A 226 12.18 -10.81 26.25
C LEU A 226 13.14 -11.76 26.98
N ASP A 227 14.27 -12.06 26.34
CA ASP A 227 15.43 -12.64 27.01
C ASP A 227 16.06 -11.64 27.99
N ALA A 228 16.89 -12.14 28.91
CA ALA A 228 17.46 -11.33 29.98
C ALA A 228 18.26 -10.12 29.48
N LYS A 229 19.07 -10.29 28.42
CA LYS A 229 19.94 -9.25 27.87
C LYS A 229 19.10 -8.16 27.19
N THR A 230 18.17 -8.56 26.34
CA THR A 230 17.26 -7.64 25.66
C THR A 230 16.41 -6.87 26.66
N ARG A 231 15.89 -7.56 27.68
CA ARG A 231 15.10 -6.95 28.76
C ARG A 231 15.91 -5.92 29.56
N GLU A 232 17.14 -6.25 29.94
CA GLU A 232 18.03 -5.32 30.65
C GLU A 232 18.23 -4.03 29.84
N LYS A 233 18.50 -4.14 28.54
CA LYS A 233 18.64 -2.98 27.67
C LYS A 233 17.36 -2.16 27.60
N VAL A 234 16.20 -2.79 27.47
CA VAL A 234 14.89 -2.09 27.48
C VAL A 234 14.68 -1.36 28.81
N ILE A 235 15.06 -1.93 29.95
CA ILE A 235 14.99 -1.27 31.27
C ILE A 235 15.88 -0.02 31.30
N ASN A 236 17.11 -0.11 30.80
CA ASN A 236 18.03 1.04 30.76
C ASN A 236 17.48 2.19 29.88
N LEU A 237 16.70 1.87 28.85
CA LEU A 237 16.04 2.87 28.01
C LEU A 237 14.88 3.62 28.72
N LEU A 238 14.44 3.20 29.91
CA LEU A 238 13.45 3.94 30.71
C LEU A 238 13.97 5.30 31.19
N VAL A 239 15.28 5.51 31.22
CA VAL A 239 15.91 6.81 31.56
C VAL A 239 16.52 7.51 30.34
N HIS A 240 16.27 7.00 29.13
CA HIS A 240 16.80 7.58 27.89
C HIS A 240 16.34 9.04 27.69
N ASN A 241 17.16 9.89 27.09
CA ASN A 241 16.88 11.33 26.92
C ASN A 241 15.59 11.61 26.12
N SER A 242 15.29 10.79 25.11
CA SER A 242 14.04 10.90 24.34
C SER A 242 12.84 10.31 25.08
N ASN A 243 11.79 11.12 25.24
CA ASN A 243 10.51 10.71 25.83
C ASN A 243 9.82 9.57 25.05
N VAL A 244 9.93 9.56 23.72
CA VAL A 244 9.36 8.52 22.85
C VAL A 244 9.97 7.16 23.19
N ILE A 245 11.31 7.08 23.30
CA ILE A 245 12.00 5.84 23.69
C ILE A 245 11.57 5.37 25.08
N ARG A 246 11.50 6.27 26.06
CA ARG A 246 11.06 5.90 27.43
C ARG A 246 9.65 5.30 27.44
N VAL A 247 8.72 5.92 26.71
CA VAL A 247 7.33 5.45 26.60
C VAL A 247 7.25 4.10 25.91
N LEU A 248 7.99 3.90 24.81
CA LEU A 248 8.02 2.63 24.09
C LEU A 248 8.68 1.52 24.91
N ALA A 249 9.79 1.80 25.59
CA ALA A 249 10.43 0.85 26.50
C ALA A 249 9.47 0.37 27.61
N LEU A 250 8.77 1.30 28.26
CA LEU A 250 7.75 0.96 29.25
C LEU A 250 6.62 0.10 28.65
N ARG A 251 6.19 0.41 27.42
CA ARG A 251 5.15 -0.33 26.73
C ARG A 251 5.59 -1.78 26.44
N VAL A 252 6.81 -1.97 25.95
CA VAL A 252 7.38 -3.30 25.71
C VAL A 252 7.36 -4.12 27.00
N LEU A 253 7.91 -3.60 28.10
CA LEU A 253 7.94 -4.29 29.40
C LEU A 253 6.55 -4.61 29.96
N LYS A 254 5.55 -3.75 29.70
CA LYS A 254 4.16 -3.98 30.12
C LYS A 254 3.50 -5.10 29.31
N GLN A 255 3.79 -5.20 28.02
CA GLN A 255 3.22 -6.23 27.14
C GLN A 255 3.93 -7.58 27.27
N GLU A 256 5.23 -7.59 27.57
CA GLU A 256 6.01 -8.81 27.84
C GLU A 256 5.33 -9.71 28.87
N LYS A 257 4.85 -9.13 29.98
CA LYS A 257 4.12 -9.84 31.04
C LYS A 257 2.86 -10.56 30.58
N LYS A 258 2.34 -10.22 29.39
CA LYS A 258 1.12 -10.78 28.80
C LYS A 258 1.41 -11.73 27.63
N SER A 259 2.66 -11.81 27.17
CA SER A 259 3.00 -12.55 25.96
C SER A 259 2.89 -14.07 26.18
N LYS A 260 2.32 -14.77 25.19
CA LYS A 260 2.25 -16.24 25.14
C LYS A 260 3.34 -16.85 24.26
N VAL A 261 4.18 -16.03 23.62
CA VAL A 261 5.25 -16.52 22.73
C VAL A 261 6.42 -17.00 23.58
N PRO A 262 6.85 -18.27 23.46
CA PRO A 262 7.92 -18.83 24.28
C PRO A 262 9.30 -18.26 23.95
N GLU A 263 10.19 -18.35 24.93
CA GLU A 263 11.51 -17.70 25.00
C GLU A 263 12.61 -18.37 24.14
N LYS A 264 12.27 -19.21 23.16
CA LYS A 264 13.25 -20.04 22.44
C LYS A 264 13.21 -19.81 20.93
#